data_AF-A0A947CPX6-F1
#
_entry.id   AF-A0A947CPX6-F1
#
_cell.length_a   1.000
_cell.length_b   1.000
_cell.length_c   1.000
_cell.angle_alpha   90.00
_cell.angle_beta   90.00
_cell.angle_gamma   90.00
#
_symmetry.space_group_name_H-M   'P 1'
#
loop_
_entity.id
_entity.type
_entity.pdbx_description
1 polymer ?
#
loop_
_entity_poly.entity_id
_entity_poly.type
_entity_poly.pdbx_seq_one_letter_code
_entity_poly.pdbx_strand_id
1 'polypeptide(L)'
;SVTRTLRSEGFSATHYHAGRTKLARERAQRAFDVGKTAVLVATNAFGMGIDYPDVRLIVHFQTPGSLEAYYQEAGRASRDGQPGTCVLFYGASDLVTQRRMQASSSRQARRGDALAAIERYATTAVCRQRVLCEHFTGASEDIECGSCDVCCDHDAVLADLDEIGRRSPEVSELSAAEREVIRAAVGELSRPVGKTNLARALRGSKARALSRGGLRKIPQHGALKQHSEASIAAAIDDMLATGVLARKGNKYPTVWLPGKRVREAPRTDSAKTRPQRQKSGKSKRRYNPLLRELENYRKRQARSLGWKAYMVYQRRALLAIDEHQPQSVDDLLKIPGLGPAKVERFGDDILDIVRRYGQLE
;
A
#
# COMPACT_ATOMS: atom_id res chain seq x y z
N SER A 1 -5.45 13.49 -6.33
CA SER A 1 -4.03 13.23 -6.60
C SER A 1 -3.31 14.55 -6.48
N VAL A 2 -2.10 14.55 -5.94
CA VAL A 2 -1.32 15.77 -5.67
C VAL A 2 -1.27 16.68 -6.90
N THR A 3 -0.99 16.14 -8.09
CA THR A 3 -0.95 16.90 -9.34
C THR A 3 -2.27 17.60 -9.70
N ARG A 4 -3.43 17.00 -9.40
CA ARG A 4 -4.72 17.65 -9.67
C ARG A 4 -4.96 18.82 -8.72
N THR A 5 -4.60 18.64 -7.44
CA THR A 5 -4.69 19.70 -6.43
C THR A 5 -3.76 20.86 -6.79
N LEU A 6 -2.49 20.59 -7.12
CA LEU A 6 -1.56 21.64 -7.56
C LEU A 6 -2.11 22.42 -8.77
N ARG A 7 -2.71 21.75 -9.75
CA ARG A 7 -3.32 22.41 -10.90
C ARG A 7 -4.56 23.24 -10.54
N SER A 8 -5.39 22.78 -9.60
CA SER A 8 -6.55 23.57 -9.16
C SER A 8 -6.13 24.82 -8.40
N GLU A 9 -5.00 24.78 -7.71
CA GLU A 9 -4.36 25.94 -7.06
C GLU A 9 -3.54 26.80 -8.05
N GLY A 10 -3.59 26.54 -9.36
CA GLY A 10 -2.95 27.36 -10.39
C GLY A 10 -1.49 26.99 -10.74
N PHE A 11 -0.90 25.96 -10.12
CA PHE A 11 0.47 25.55 -10.43
C PHE A 11 0.57 24.72 -11.71
N SER A 12 1.61 24.98 -12.52
CA SER A 12 1.95 24.19 -13.71
C SER A 12 2.58 22.85 -13.31
N ALA A 13 1.75 21.86 -13.01
CA ALA A 13 2.21 20.56 -12.54
C ALA A 13 2.02 19.42 -13.57
N THR A 14 2.94 18.46 -13.60
CA THR A 14 2.84 17.19 -14.32
C THR A 14 3.08 16.00 -13.38
N HIS A 15 2.98 14.76 -13.90
CA HIS A 15 3.20 13.56 -13.08
C HIS A 15 3.88 12.40 -13.81
N TYR A 16 4.67 11.64 -13.06
CA TYR A 16 5.40 10.47 -13.54
C TYR A 16 5.27 9.28 -12.58
N HIS A 17 4.80 8.15 -13.10
CA HIS A 17 4.82 6.87 -12.38
C HIS A 17 4.75 5.69 -13.35
N ALA A 18 5.11 4.49 -12.90
CA ALA A 18 5.17 3.27 -13.72
C ALA A 18 3.82 2.84 -14.34
N GLY A 19 2.70 3.37 -13.86
CA GLY A 19 1.37 3.12 -14.42
C GLY A 19 1.04 3.91 -15.69
N ARG A 20 1.94 4.82 -16.13
CA ARG A 20 1.80 5.62 -17.35
C ARG A 20 2.44 4.91 -18.55
N THR A 21 1.95 5.20 -19.76
CA THR A 21 2.59 4.75 -21.01
C THR A 21 3.99 5.37 -21.17
N LYS A 22 4.87 4.76 -21.97
CA LYS A 22 6.21 5.30 -22.26
C LYS A 22 6.14 6.73 -22.81
N LEU A 23 5.34 6.93 -23.87
CA LEU A 23 5.11 8.25 -24.47
C LEU A 23 4.61 9.30 -23.46
N ALA A 24 3.73 8.89 -22.54
CA ALA A 24 3.24 9.80 -21.51
C ALA A 24 4.33 10.21 -20.50
N ARG A 25 5.20 9.26 -20.11
CA ARG A 25 6.32 9.50 -19.21
C ARG A 25 7.33 10.46 -19.86
N GLU A 26 7.68 10.22 -21.12
CA GLU A 26 8.57 11.10 -21.88
C GLU A 26 7.99 12.51 -22.08
N ARG A 27 6.69 12.64 -22.36
CA ARG A 27 6.03 13.96 -22.47
C ARG A 27 6.06 14.72 -21.14
N ALA A 28 5.86 14.04 -20.02
CA ALA A 28 5.93 14.67 -18.70
C ALA A 28 7.36 15.11 -18.37
N GLN A 29 8.35 14.25 -18.64
CA GLN A 29 9.77 14.56 -18.45
C GLN A 29 10.20 15.75 -19.31
N ARG A 30 9.91 15.72 -20.61
CA ARG A 30 10.22 16.84 -21.52
C ARG A 30 9.54 18.15 -21.11
N ALA A 31 8.28 18.09 -20.64
CA ALA A 31 7.58 19.29 -20.19
C ALA A 31 8.22 19.92 -18.95
N PHE A 32 8.79 19.12 -18.06
CA PHE A 32 9.52 19.62 -16.90
C PHE A 32 10.91 20.14 -17.31
N ASP A 33 11.63 19.39 -18.13
CA ASP A 33 12.97 19.71 -18.65
C ASP A 33 13.03 21.09 -19.35
N VAL A 34 12.06 21.39 -20.23
CA VAL A 34 12.00 22.69 -20.92
C VAL A 34 11.31 23.79 -20.11
N GLY A 35 11.02 23.55 -18.83
CA GLY A 35 10.35 24.53 -17.95
C GLY A 35 8.85 24.77 -18.24
N LYS A 36 8.22 24.01 -19.15
CA LYS A 36 6.78 24.13 -19.44
C LYS A 36 5.91 23.79 -18.22
N THR A 37 6.39 22.94 -17.32
CA THR A 37 5.77 22.67 -16.02
C THR A 37 6.79 22.87 -14.92
N ALA A 38 6.48 23.73 -13.95
CA ALA A 38 7.35 24.02 -12.83
C ALA A 38 7.39 22.90 -11.78
N VAL A 39 6.38 22.02 -11.75
CA VAL A 39 6.30 20.94 -10.75
C VAL A 39 6.13 19.58 -11.41
N LEU A 40 6.96 18.61 -11.01
CA LEU A 40 6.86 17.23 -11.45
C LEU A 40 6.62 16.30 -10.25
N VAL A 41 5.40 15.76 -10.16
CA VAL A 41 5.01 14.84 -9.10
C VAL A 41 5.35 13.41 -9.49
N ALA A 42 6.16 12.71 -8.69
CA ALA A 42 6.60 11.38 -9.06
C ALA A 42 6.61 10.36 -7.91
N THR A 43 6.55 9.08 -8.28
CA THR A 43 6.91 7.94 -7.41
C THR A 43 8.39 7.60 -7.58
N ASN A 44 8.97 6.75 -6.72
CA ASN A 44 10.37 6.29 -6.79
C ASN A 44 10.78 5.68 -8.16
N ALA A 45 9.80 5.31 -9.00
CA ALA A 45 10.04 4.97 -10.41
C ALA A 45 10.68 6.09 -11.26
N PHE A 46 10.82 7.32 -10.74
CA PHE A 46 11.35 8.50 -11.41
C PHE A 46 12.82 8.83 -11.07
N GLY A 47 13.59 7.89 -10.51
CA GLY A 47 14.97 8.17 -10.05
C GLY A 47 16.11 7.82 -11.03
N MET A 48 16.03 6.70 -11.75
CA MET A 48 17.21 6.23 -12.51
C MET A 48 17.37 6.98 -13.84
N GLY A 49 18.47 7.73 -13.98
CA GLY A 49 18.92 8.31 -15.26
C GLY A 49 18.37 9.69 -15.61
N ILE A 50 17.90 10.46 -14.63
CA ILE A 50 17.44 11.84 -14.83
C ILE A 50 18.24 12.76 -13.90
N ASP A 51 18.86 13.76 -14.48
CA ASP A 51 19.73 14.72 -13.84
C ASP A 51 19.33 16.14 -14.26
N TYR A 52 18.64 16.84 -13.37
CA TYR A 52 18.25 18.23 -13.55
C TYR A 52 19.08 19.06 -12.57
N PRO A 53 20.10 19.80 -13.04
CA PRO A 53 21.03 20.44 -12.13
C PRO A 53 20.39 21.55 -11.30
N ASP A 54 19.29 22.12 -11.79
CA ASP A 54 18.64 23.32 -11.29
C ASP A 54 17.35 23.08 -10.49
N VAL A 55 17.13 21.87 -9.97
CA VAL A 55 15.98 21.59 -9.11
C VAL A 55 16.14 22.26 -7.75
N ARG A 56 15.32 23.29 -7.50
CA ARG A 56 15.38 24.09 -6.25
C ARG A 56 14.68 23.49 -5.05
N LEU A 57 13.66 22.65 -5.28
CA LEU A 57 12.82 22.12 -4.22
C LEU A 57 12.50 20.65 -4.47
N ILE A 58 12.80 19.82 -3.49
CA ILE A 58 12.35 18.42 -3.45
C ILE A 58 11.42 18.24 -2.24
N VAL A 59 10.23 17.71 -2.50
CA VAL A 59 9.23 17.44 -1.47
C VAL A 59 8.91 15.96 -1.42
N HIS A 60 9.24 15.33 -0.30
CA HIS A 60 8.79 13.98 0.04
C HIS A 60 7.42 14.09 0.70
N PHE A 61 6.37 13.88 -0.10
CA PHE A 61 4.99 13.92 0.39
C PHE A 61 4.61 12.73 1.29
N GLN A 62 5.39 11.66 1.22
CA GLN A 62 5.26 10.49 2.09
C GLN A 62 6.65 10.05 2.52
N THR A 63 6.75 9.49 3.73
CA THR A 63 8.04 9.01 4.25
C THR A 63 8.64 7.91 3.37
N PRO A 64 9.89 8.06 2.90
CA PRO A 64 10.59 7.02 2.14
C PRO A 64 10.76 5.71 2.93
N GLY A 65 11.06 4.64 2.21
CA GLY A 65 11.20 3.30 2.81
C GLY A 65 12.50 3.09 3.58
N SER A 66 13.46 4.00 3.46
CA SER A 66 14.74 4.00 4.18
C SER A 66 15.42 5.37 4.10
N LEU A 67 16.43 5.60 4.94
CA LEU A 67 17.20 6.84 4.94
C LEU A 67 18.09 6.96 3.70
N GLU A 68 18.54 5.85 3.12
CA GLU A 68 19.29 5.82 1.86
C GLU A 68 18.43 6.26 0.68
N ALA A 69 17.17 5.81 0.63
CA ALA A 69 16.23 6.25 -0.40
C ALA A 69 16.00 7.76 -0.30
N TYR A 70 15.75 8.27 0.90
CA TYR A 70 15.63 9.70 1.14
C TYR A 70 16.88 10.46 0.68
N TYR A 71 18.08 10.03 1.08
CA TYR A 71 19.32 10.70 0.73
C TYR A 71 19.56 10.76 -0.79
N GLN A 72 19.34 9.65 -1.50
CA GLN A 72 19.47 9.63 -2.97
C GLN A 72 18.41 10.49 -3.68
N GLU A 73 17.20 10.57 -3.13
CA GLU A 73 16.11 11.35 -3.70
C GLU A 73 16.31 12.84 -3.44
N ALA A 74 16.64 13.23 -2.19
CA ALA A 74 16.98 14.59 -1.79
C ALA A 74 18.22 15.14 -2.50
N GLY A 75 19.25 14.30 -2.71
CA GLY A 75 20.48 14.66 -3.43
C GLY A 75 20.33 14.94 -4.94
N ARG A 76 19.09 15.03 -5.43
CA ARG A 76 18.77 15.54 -6.78
C ARG A 76 18.52 17.04 -6.79
N ALA A 77 18.33 17.66 -5.63
CA ALA A 77 18.21 19.09 -5.54
C ALA A 77 19.59 19.73 -5.77
N SER A 78 19.61 20.86 -6.46
CA SER A 78 20.74 21.79 -6.46
C SER A 78 22.13 21.20 -6.76
N ARG A 79 22.23 20.45 -7.87
CA ARG A 79 23.53 19.95 -8.34
C ARG A 79 24.37 21.01 -9.04
N ASP A 80 23.76 22.13 -9.39
CA ASP A 80 24.44 23.37 -9.81
C ASP A 80 25.13 24.12 -8.65
N GLY A 81 25.01 23.63 -7.42
CA GLY A 81 25.62 24.23 -6.22
C GLY A 81 24.87 25.46 -5.69
N GLN A 82 23.76 25.85 -6.30
CA GLN A 82 22.93 26.94 -5.80
C GLN A 82 22.05 26.49 -4.62
N PRO A 83 21.58 27.40 -3.74
CA PRO A 83 20.71 27.02 -2.63
C PRO A 83 19.50 26.21 -3.09
N GLY A 84 19.19 25.14 -2.37
CA GLY A 84 18.06 24.25 -2.61
C GLY A 84 17.46 23.77 -1.31
N THR A 85 16.19 23.40 -1.33
CA THR A 85 15.45 22.97 -0.15
C THR A 85 14.92 21.56 -0.33
N CYS A 86 15.10 20.72 0.69
CA CYS A 86 14.50 19.40 0.76
C CYS A 86 13.51 19.37 1.92
N VAL A 87 12.23 19.09 1.62
CA VAL A 87 11.16 19.01 2.60
C VAL A 87 10.67 17.57 2.72
N LEU A 88 10.56 17.07 3.95
CA LEU A 88 9.94 15.79 4.26
C LEU A 88 8.68 16.03 5.07
N PHE A 89 7.51 15.73 4.50
CA PHE A 89 6.30 15.61 5.30
C PHE A 89 6.31 14.25 6.00
N TYR A 90 6.47 14.28 7.32
CA TYR A 90 6.50 13.08 8.14
C TYR A 90 5.12 12.75 8.70
N GLY A 91 4.73 11.48 8.60
CA GLY A 91 3.56 10.96 9.28
C GLY A 91 3.78 9.52 9.69
N ALA A 92 3.62 9.20 10.97
CA ALA A 92 3.82 7.83 11.50
C ALA A 92 2.98 6.76 10.76
N SER A 93 1.84 7.15 10.18
CA SER A 93 1.00 6.27 9.36
C SER A 93 1.65 5.81 8.04
N ASP A 94 2.60 6.58 7.50
CA ASP A 94 3.35 6.20 6.31
C ASP A 94 4.29 5.03 6.60
N LEU A 95 4.88 4.97 7.80
CA LEU A 95 5.70 3.83 8.22
C LEU A 95 4.90 2.52 8.23
N VAL A 96 3.62 2.57 8.63
CA VAL A 96 2.72 1.41 8.55
C VAL A 96 2.50 0.99 7.09
N THR A 97 2.35 1.96 6.19
CA THR A 97 2.20 1.70 4.76
C THR A 97 3.46 1.08 4.17
N GLN A 98 4.64 1.62 4.51
CA GLN A 98 5.93 1.06 4.11
C GLN A 98 6.11 -0.38 4.59
N ARG A 99 5.85 -0.65 5.88
CA ARG A 99 5.89 -2.01 6.45
C ARG A 99 5.00 -3.00 5.68
N ARG A 100 3.82 -2.57 5.23
CA ARG A 100 2.90 -3.41 4.43
C ARG A 100 3.42 -3.66 3.02
N MET A 101 3.93 -2.64 2.34
CA MET A 101 4.52 -2.79 0.99
C MET A 101 5.74 -3.72 1.03
N GLN A 102 6.43 -3.75 2.15
CA GLN A 102 7.63 -4.53 2.41
C GLN A 102 7.36 -5.93 2.99
N ALA A 103 6.10 -6.33 3.27
CA ALA A 103 5.77 -7.61 3.91
C ALA A 103 5.95 -8.85 3.00
N SER A 104 6.28 -8.67 1.72
CA SER A 104 6.34 -9.73 0.70
C SER A 104 7.73 -10.38 0.52
N SER A 105 8.72 -10.09 1.37
CA SER A 105 10.10 -10.61 1.20
C SER A 105 10.66 -11.25 2.47
N SER A 106 11.62 -12.15 2.30
CA SER A 106 12.35 -12.89 3.35
C SER A 106 13.32 -12.06 4.22
N ARG A 107 13.48 -10.73 4.00
CA ARG A 107 14.44 -9.87 4.73
C ARG A 107 13.76 -8.89 5.68
N GLN A 108 12.94 -9.39 6.59
CA GLN A 108 12.10 -8.54 7.45
C GLN A 108 12.90 -7.72 8.48
N ALA A 109 14.00 -8.27 9.04
CA ALA A 109 14.79 -7.59 10.08
C ALA A 109 15.51 -6.34 9.56
N ARG A 110 16.33 -6.48 8.49
CA ARG A 110 17.03 -5.35 7.83
C ARG A 110 16.09 -4.22 7.39
N ARG A 111 14.83 -4.54 7.12
CA ARG A 111 13.78 -3.58 6.73
C ARG A 111 13.21 -2.82 7.92
N GLY A 112 13.15 -3.47 9.09
CA GLY A 112 12.83 -2.80 10.35
C GLY A 112 13.87 -1.73 10.68
N ASP A 113 15.15 -2.08 10.58
CA ASP A 113 16.27 -1.17 10.85
C ASP A 113 16.26 0.04 9.90
N ALA A 114 16.02 -0.19 8.61
CA ALA A 114 15.91 0.86 7.60
C ALA A 114 14.76 1.85 7.88
N LEU A 115 13.60 1.35 8.31
CA LEU A 115 12.48 2.20 8.68
C LEU A 115 12.71 2.94 9.99
N ALA A 116 13.37 2.30 10.96
CA ALA A 116 13.75 2.94 12.21
C ALA A 116 14.76 4.07 11.96
N ALA A 117 15.66 3.93 10.98
CA ALA A 117 16.61 4.99 10.63
C ALA A 117 15.94 6.25 10.08
N ILE A 118 15.01 6.13 9.11
CA ILE A 118 14.28 7.29 8.58
C ILE A 118 13.31 7.89 9.62
N GLU A 119 12.74 7.06 10.50
CA GLU A 119 11.94 7.52 11.64
C GLU A 119 12.80 8.39 12.57
N ARG A 120 13.97 7.89 13.03
CA ARG A 120 14.92 8.68 13.84
C ARG A 120 15.36 9.97 13.15
N TYR A 121 15.62 9.92 11.85
CA TYR A 121 15.97 11.12 11.07
C TYR A 121 14.87 12.18 11.13
N ALA A 122 13.60 11.78 11.08
CA ALA A 122 12.46 12.70 11.10
C ALA A 122 12.05 13.13 12.51
N THR A 123 12.31 12.32 13.54
CA THR A 123 11.75 12.52 14.88
C THR A 123 12.77 12.88 15.96
N THR A 124 14.00 13.23 15.60
CA THR A 124 15.01 13.74 16.55
C THR A 124 15.25 15.23 16.33
N ALA A 125 15.53 15.94 17.43
CA ALA A 125 15.95 17.35 17.42
C ALA A 125 17.49 17.44 17.32
N VAL A 126 18.06 16.71 16.36
CA VAL A 126 19.48 16.67 16.07
C VAL A 126 19.70 17.21 14.65
N CYS A 127 20.77 17.98 14.44
CA CYS A 127 21.21 18.47 13.12
C CYS A 127 21.03 17.39 12.04
N ARG A 128 20.23 17.68 11.01
CA ARG A 128 19.88 16.69 9.97
C ARG A 128 21.11 16.13 9.27
N GLN A 129 22.12 16.97 9.02
CA GLN A 129 23.39 16.55 8.44
C GLN A 129 24.17 15.60 9.35
N ARG A 130 24.15 15.83 10.67
CA ARG A 130 24.79 14.93 11.64
C ARG A 130 24.18 13.52 11.56
N VAL A 131 22.85 13.42 11.56
CA VAL A 131 22.16 12.13 11.45
C VAL A 131 22.50 11.40 10.14
N LEU A 132 22.60 12.14 9.03
CA LEU A 132 23.00 11.55 7.75
C LEU A 132 24.45 11.05 7.78
N CYS A 133 25.40 11.85 8.26
CA CYS A 133 26.80 11.46 8.37
C CYS A 133 26.92 10.21 9.26
N GLU A 134 26.35 10.23 10.46
CA GLU A 134 26.37 9.09 11.40
C GLU A 134 25.81 7.82 10.74
N HIS A 135 24.71 7.91 9.99
CA HIS A 135 24.12 6.75 9.31
C HIS A 135 25.02 6.16 8.22
N PHE A 136 25.72 6.99 7.44
CA PHE A 136 26.53 6.53 6.30
C PHE A 136 27.99 6.21 6.64
N THR A 137 28.57 6.90 7.62
CA THR A 137 29.99 6.74 8.00
C THR A 137 30.16 5.94 9.28
N GLY A 138 29.13 5.88 10.14
CA GLY A 138 29.22 5.33 11.49
C GLY A 138 29.99 6.22 12.47
N ALA A 139 30.48 7.38 12.04
CA ALA A 139 31.20 8.32 12.88
C ALA A 139 30.22 9.29 13.57
N SER A 140 30.34 9.41 14.88
CA SER A 140 29.62 10.42 15.67
C SER A 140 30.47 11.69 15.71
N GLU A 141 30.31 12.54 14.70
CA GLU A 141 30.96 13.86 14.64
C GLU A 141 30.01 14.95 15.15
N ASP A 142 30.57 15.95 15.83
CA ASP A 142 29.83 17.13 16.28
C ASP A 142 29.60 18.11 15.11
N ILE A 143 28.62 17.78 14.27
CA ILE A 143 28.25 18.57 13.08
C ILE A 143 27.06 19.49 13.38
N GLU A 144 27.27 20.78 13.16
CA GLU A 144 26.22 21.82 13.12
C GLU A 144 26.19 22.49 11.75
N CYS A 145 25.22 22.10 10.90
CA CYS A 145 25.23 22.52 9.49
C CYS A 145 24.75 23.95 9.24
N GLY A 146 24.15 24.61 10.25
CA GLY A 146 23.62 25.98 10.15
C GLY A 146 22.49 26.21 9.13
N SER A 147 22.00 25.16 8.47
CA SER A 147 21.09 25.27 7.30
C SER A 147 19.89 24.34 7.33
N CYS A 148 19.84 23.38 8.25
CA CYS A 148 18.68 22.53 8.45
C CYS A 148 17.70 23.15 9.45
N ASP A 149 16.44 22.71 9.40
CA ASP A 149 15.36 23.10 10.31
C ASP A 149 15.78 23.07 11.79
N VAL A 150 16.45 22.00 12.25
CA VAL A 150 16.91 21.89 13.64
C VAL A 150 17.95 22.94 14.02
N CYS A 151 18.86 23.29 13.10
CA CYS A 151 19.89 24.30 13.35
C CYS A 151 19.35 25.73 13.22
N CYS A 152 18.34 25.93 12.36
CA CYS A 152 17.79 27.25 12.08
C CYS A 152 16.67 27.64 13.07
N ASP A 153 15.88 26.68 13.55
CA ASP A 153 14.75 26.91 14.44
C ASP A 153 14.48 25.66 15.32
N HIS A 154 15.30 25.50 16.35
CA HIS A 154 15.24 24.33 17.24
C HIS A 154 13.90 24.23 17.99
N ASP A 155 13.38 25.36 18.47
CA ASP A 155 12.14 25.40 19.25
C ASP A 155 10.92 25.05 18.41
N ALA A 156 10.85 25.51 17.15
CA ALA A 156 9.79 25.09 16.23
C ALA A 156 9.82 23.58 15.97
N VAL A 157 11.01 23.00 15.79
CA VAL A 157 11.13 21.54 15.63
C VAL A 157 10.67 20.80 16.88
N LEU A 158 11.03 21.26 18.09
CA LEU A 158 10.54 20.65 19.33
C LEU A 158 9.02 20.71 19.45
N ALA A 159 8.39 21.81 19.05
CA ALA A 159 6.94 21.94 19.02
C ALA A 159 6.28 20.97 18.02
N ASP A 160 6.85 20.82 16.83
CA ASP A 160 6.38 19.86 15.83
C ASP A 160 6.53 18.40 16.32
N LEU A 161 7.65 18.08 16.96
CA LEU A 161 7.90 16.76 17.55
C LEU A 161 6.92 16.44 18.68
N ASP A 162 6.60 17.42 19.52
CA ASP A 162 5.59 17.25 20.56
C ASP A 162 4.20 17.04 19.92
N GLU A 163 3.84 17.78 18.86
CA GLU A 163 2.60 17.52 18.14
C GLU A 163 2.56 16.11 17.50
N ILE A 164 3.66 15.66 16.90
CA ILE A 164 3.81 14.29 16.39
C ILE A 164 3.65 13.26 17.52
N GLY A 165 4.23 13.52 18.68
CA GLY A 165 4.09 12.73 19.89
C GLY A 165 2.63 12.64 20.36
N ARG A 166 1.94 13.77 20.50
CA ARG A 166 0.51 13.85 20.87
C ARG A 166 -0.41 13.16 19.86
N ARG A 167 -0.10 13.23 18.56
CA ARG A 167 -0.87 12.57 17.49
C ARG A 167 -0.57 11.07 17.40
N SER A 168 0.58 10.63 17.89
CA SER A 168 0.89 9.21 18.03
C SER A 168 0.12 8.65 19.22
N PRO A 169 -0.64 7.56 19.05
CA PRO A 169 -1.38 7.01 20.17
C PRO A 169 -0.39 6.57 21.26
N GLU A 170 -0.53 7.08 22.48
CA GLU A 170 0.27 6.64 23.63
C GLU A 170 0.26 5.11 23.70
N VAL A 171 1.46 4.53 23.65
CA VAL A 171 1.70 3.10 23.78
C VAL A 171 2.15 2.86 25.22
N SER A 172 1.19 2.74 26.13
CA SER A 172 1.45 2.24 27.48
C SER A 172 1.87 0.77 27.47
N GLU A 173 2.82 0.43 28.34
CA GLU A 173 3.17 -0.96 28.60
C GLU A 173 2.01 -1.69 29.28
N LEU A 174 1.79 -2.94 28.87
CA LEU A 174 0.81 -3.83 29.52
C LEU A 174 1.54 -4.73 30.51
N SER A 175 0.99 -4.80 31.72
CA SER A 175 1.45 -5.70 32.78
C SER A 175 1.34 -7.17 32.37
N ALA A 176 2.01 -8.05 33.10
CA ALA A 176 1.91 -9.50 32.90
C ALA A 176 0.46 -10.00 33.00
N ALA A 177 -0.33 -9.45 33.94
CA ALA A 177 -1.75 -9.79 34.09
C ALA A 177 -2.58 -9.37 32.86
N GLU A 178 -2.32 -8.19 32.29
CA GLU A 178 -3.03 -7.72 31.09
C GLU A 178 -2.62 -8.50 29.83
N ARG A 179 -1.36 -8.94 29.75
CA ARG A 179 -0.89 -9.85 28.69
C ARG A 179 -1.55 -11.22 28.81
N GLU A 180 -1.82 -11.68 30.02
CA GLU A 180 -2.60 -12.90 30.25
C GLU A 180 -4.05 -12.75 29.78
N VAL A 181 -4.66 -11.57 29.93
CA VAL A 181 -5.99 -11.28 29.33
C VAL A 181 -5.96 -11.44 27.80
N ILE A 182 -4.90 -10.98 27.12
CA ILE A 182 -4.73 -11.17 25.67
C ILE A 182 -4.64 -12.66 25.33
N ARG A 183 -3.81 -13.41 26.06
CA ARG A 183 -3.63 -14.85 25.87
C ARG A 183 -4.94 -15.61 26.07
N ALA A 184 -5.67 -15.34 27.16
CA ALA A 184 -6.96 -15.92 27.47
C ALA A 184 -8.00 -15.62 26.38
N ALA A 185 -8.04 -14.38 25.87
CA ALA A 185 -8.93 -14.00 24.77
C ALA A 185 -8.68 -14.84 23.52
N VAL A 186 -7.41 -15.07 23.13
CA VAL A 186 -7.07 -15.96 22.01
C VAL A 186 -7.41 -17.42 22.33
N GLY A 187 -7.34 -17.80 23.60
CA GLY A 187 -7.81 -19.08 24.17
C GLY A 187 -9.29 -19.36 23.98
N GLU A 188 -10.14 -18.33 24.04
CA GLU A 188 -11.60 -18.46 23.84
C GLU A 188 -12.00 -18.53 22.36
N LEU A 189 -11.16 -18.02 21.46
CA LEU A 189 -11.50 -17.96 20.05
C LEU A 189 -11.59 -19.36 19.42
N SER A 190 -12.60 -19.57 18.59
CA SER A 190 -12.76 -20.80 17.79
C SER A 190 -11.91 -20.80 16.52
N ARG A 191 -11.49 -19.62 16.06
CA ARG A 191 -10.72 -19.42 14.83
C ARG A 191 -9.72 -18.27 14.98
N PRO A 192 -8.63 -18.26 14.21
CA PRO A 192 -7.68 -17.15 14.21
C PRO A 192 -8.33 -15.84 13.75
N VAL A 193 -7.88 -14.72 14.32
CA VAL A 193 -8.41 -13.37 14.04
C VAL A 193 -7.29 -12.40 13.72
N GLY A 194 -7.61 -11.31 13.02
CA GLY A 194 -6.64 -10.25 12.75
C GLY A 194 -6.29 -9.45 14.02
N LYS A 195 -5.01 -9.12 14.18
CA LYS A 195 -4.48 -8.33 15.31
C LYS A 195 -5.30 -7.08 15.62
N THR A 196 -5.59 -6.27 14.60
CA THR A 196 -6.35 -5.02 14.76
C THR A 196 -7.76 -5.25 15.31
N ASN A 197 -8.42 -6.34 14.91
CA ASN A 197 -9.75 -6.67 15.44
C ASN A 197 -9.66 -7.22 16.87
N LEU A 198 -8.61 -7.97 17.20
CA LEU A 198 -8.37 -8.42 18.57
C LEU A 198 -8.14 -7.22 19.51
N ALA A 199 -7.25 -6.29 19.15
CA ALA A 199 -6.99 -5.09 19.95
C ALA A 199 -8.26 -4.24 20.16
N ARG A 200 -9.05 -4.03 19.10
CA ARG A 200 -10.36 -3.34 19.17
C ARG A 200 -11.34 -4.03 20.11
N ALA A 201 -11.41 -5.36 20.06
CA ALA A 201 -12.31 -6.13 20.90
C ALA A 201 -11.91 -6.02 22.38
N LEU A 202 -10.63 -6.17 22.69
CA LEU A 202 -10.09 -6.05 24.05
C LEU A 202 -10.27 -4.64 24.62
N ARG A 203 -10.19 -3.60 23.78
CA ARG A 203 -10.53 -2.22 24.18
C ARG A 203 -12.04 -1.99 24.40
N GLY A 204 -12.90 -2.85 23.86
CA GLY A 204 -14.36 -2.74 24.01
C GLY A 204 -15.09 -2.10 22.82
N SER A 205 -14.44 -1.99 21.66
CA SER A 205 -15.06 -1.43 20.45
C SER A 205 -16.32 -2.20 20.05
N LYS A 206 -17.32 -1.46 19.55
CA LYS A 206 -18.58 -1.99 19.01
C LYS A 206 -18.59 -2.03 17.48
N ALA A 207 -17.42 -2.06 16.82
CA ALA A 207 -17.33 -2.12 15.35
C ALA A 207 -17.98 -3.40 14.79
N ARG A 208 -18.71 -3.30 13.67
CA ARG A 208 -19.44 -4.45 13.05
C ARG A 208 -18.49 -5.61 12.68
N ALA A 209 -17.26 -5.29 12.28
CA ALA A 209 -16.23 -6.24 11.89
C ALA A 209 -15.90 -7.28 13.00
N LEU A 210 -16.09 -6.93 14.27
CA LEU A 210 -15.78 -7.78 15.43
C LEU A 210 -16.77 -8.93 15.63
N SER A 211 -17.94 -8.85 15.01
CA SER A 211 -18.93 -9.94 15.07
C SER A 211 -18.40 -11.19 14.35
N ARG A 212 -17.54 -11.00 13.33
CA ARG A 212 -16.90 -12.09 12.61
C ARG A 212 -15.76 -12.65 13.45
N GLY A 213 -15.92 -13.89 13.93
CA GLY A 213 -14.90 -14.59 14.73
C GLY A 213 -15.21 -14.68 16.22
N GLY A 214 -16.35 -14.16 16.69
CA GLY A 214 -16.77 -14.30 18.09
C GLY A 214 -16.14 -13.29 19.05
N LEU A 215 -15.42 -12.29 18.56
CA LEU A 215 -14.70 -11.31 19.38
C LEU A 215 -15.60 -10.43 20.27
N ARG A 216 -16.90 -10.33 19.99
CA ARG A 216 -17.85 -9.66 20.90
C ARG A 216 -18.40 -10.56 22.01
N LYS A 217 -18.21 -11.87 21.89
CA LYS A 217 -18.78 -12.88 22.80
C LYS A 217 -17.75 -13.42 23.79
N ILE A 218 -16.48 -13.08 23.63
CA ILE A 218 -15.44 -13.49 24.56
C ILE A 218 -15.58 -12.69 25.86
N PRO A 219 -15.33 -13.31 27.03
CA PRO A 219 -15.36 -12.63 28.33
C PRO A 219 -14.41 -11.42 28.40
N GLN A 220 -13.30 -11.46 27.65
CA GLN A 220 -12.26 -10.43 27.66
C GLN A 220 -12.60 -9.21 26.78
N HIS A 221 -13.78 -9.15 26.15
CA HIS A 221 -14.19 -7.96 25.39
C HIS A 221 -14.32 -6.75 26.33
N GLY A 222 -13.58 -5.67 26.04
CA GLY A 222 -13.54 -4.49 26.90
C GLY A 222 -12.68 -4.60 28.16
N ALA A 223 -11.98 -5.73 28.36
CA ALA A 223 -11.15 -5.94 29.55
C ALA A 223 -9.91 -5.02 29.63
N LEU A 224 -9.50 -4.42 28.50
CA LEU A 224 -8.36 -3.50 28.41
C LEU A 224 -8.80 -2.08 28.00
N LYS A 225 -9.97 -1.63 28.47
CA LYS A 225 -10.57 -0.32 28.11
C LYS A 225 -9.68 0.88 28.48
N GLN A 226 -8.79 0.72 29.45
CA GLN A 226 -7.84 1.72 29.94
C GLN A 226 -6.67 1.95 28.98
N HIS A 227 -6.42 1.02 28.05
CA HIS A 227 -5.31 1.14 27.08
C HIS A 227 -5.79 1.60 25.71
N SER A 228 -4.88 2.23 24.96
CA SER A 228 -5.12 2.57 23.57
C SER A 228 -5.16 1.30 22.68
N GLU A 229 -5.81 1.37 21.51
CA GLU A 229 -5.75 0.25 20.54
C GLU A 229 -4.30 -0.03 20.10
N ALA A 230 -3.43 0.99 20.14
CA ALA A 230 -2.03 0.87 19.79
C ALA A 230 -1.22 0.14 20.86
N SER A 231 -1.40 0.46 22.16
CA SER A 231 -0.80 -0.27 23.28
C SER A 231 -1.12 -1.77 23.21
N ILE A 232 -2.41 -2.10 23.02
CA ILE A 232 -2.84 -3.49 22.95
C ILE A 232 -2.26 -4.18 21.71
N ALA A 233 -2.22 -3.49 20.56
CA ALA A 233 -1.63 -4.04 19.35
C ALA A 233 -0.10 -4.26 19.47
N ALA A 234 0.61 -3.35 20.15
CA ALA A 234 2.04 -3.47 20.42
C ALA A 234 2.33 -4.66 21.35
N ALA A 235 1.55 -4.82 22.42
CA ALA A 235 1.66 -5.98 23.31
C ALA A 235 1.41 -7.31 22.56
N ILE A 236 0.45 -7.35 21.63
CA ILE A 236 0.23 -8.54 20.77
C ILE A 236 1.45 -8.81 19.88
N ASP A 237 2.09 -7.78 19.31
CA ASP A 237 3.30 -7.96 18.49
C ASP A 237 4.46 -8.52 19.32
N ASP A 238 4.66 -8.02 20.54
CA ASP A 238 5.68 -8.51 21.47
C ASP A 238 5.43 -9.97 21.88
N MET A 239 4.18 -10.33 22.18
CA MET A 239 3.78 -11.72 22.44
C MET A 239 3.97 -12.64 21.22
N LEU A 240 3.87 -12.12 20.00
CA LEU A 240 4.18 -12.88 18.78
C LEU A 240 5.69 -13.05 18.59
N ALA A 241 6.49 -12.04 18.95
CA ALA A 241 7.95 -12.08 18.85
C ALA A 241 8.57 -13.05 19.86
N THR A 242 8.05 -13.05 21.09
CA THR A 242 8.46 -13.96 22.18
C THR A 242 7.89 -15.38 22.06
N GLY A 243 7.00 -15.62 21.09
CA GLY A 243 6.43 -16.95 20.82
C GLY A 243 5.26 -17.35 21.72
N VAL A 244 4.80 -16.47 22.61
CA VAL A 244 3.57 -16.68 23.42
C VAL A 244 2.34 -16.81 22.51
N LEU A 245 2.32 -16.06 21.41
CA LEU A 245 1.34 -16.14 20.34
C LEU A 245 2.02 -16.58 19.04
N ALA A 246 1.25 -17.18 18.13
CA ALA A 246 1.70 -17.61 16.82
C ALA A 246 0.91 -16.92 15.70
N ARG A 247 1.59 -16.66 14.57
CA ARG A 247 0.93 -16.22 13.33
C ARG A 247 0.36 -17.42 12.57
N LYS A 248 -0.88 -17.30 12.08
CA LYS A 248 -1.52 -18.31 11.23
C LYS A 248 -2.01 -17.72 9.90
N GLY A 249 -1.73 -18.42 8.80
CA GLY A 249 -2.15 -18.07 7.44
C GLY A 249 -1.13 -17.23 6.65
N ASN A 250 -1.15 -17.36 5.31
CA ASN A 250 -0.10 -16.81 4.43
C ASN A 250 -0.40 -15.39 3.90
N LYS A 251 -1.66 -15.08 3.57
CA LYS A 251 -2.02 -13.82 2.88
C LYS A 251 -2.43 -12.69 3.83
N TYR A 252 -3.06 -13.04 4.95
CA TYR A 252 -3.47 -12.11 6.00
C TYR A 252 -3.15 -12.78 7.34
N PRO A 253 -1.96 -12.52 7.93
CA PRO A 253 -1.54 -13.20 9.14
C PRO A 253 -2.53 -12.89 10.26
N THR A 254 -2.99 -13.96 10.91
CA THR A 254 -3.92 -13.91 12.04
C THR A 254 -3.23 -14.38 13.31
N VAL A 255 -3.69 -13.91 14.45
CA VAL A 255 -3.14 -14.21 15.78
C VAL A 255 -3.77 -15.49 16.31
N TRP A 256 -2.94 -16.38 16.86
CA TRP A 256 -3.35 -17.67 17.40
C TRP A 256 -2.47 -18.12 18.57
N LEU A 257 -2.87 -19.18 19.28
CA LEU A 257 -2.02 -19.83 20.28
C LEU A 257 -1.18 -20.92 19.63
N PRO A 258 0.13 -21.03 19.96
CA PRO A 258 0.95 -22.18 19.58
C PRO A 258 0.29 -23.49 19.99
N GLY A 259 0.32 -24.51 19.11
CA GLY A 259 -0.23 -25.84 19.39
C GLY A 259 -1.77 -25.96 19.46
N LYS A 260 -2.51 -24.86 19.62
CA LYS A 260 -3.98 -24.91 19.69
C LYS A 260 -4.59 -25.34 18.35
N ARG A 261 -5.34 -26.45 18.33
CA ARG A 261 -6.11 -26.85 17.15
C ARG A 261 -7.20 -25.82 16.85
N VAL A 262 -7.35 -25.47 15.58
CA VAL A 262 -8.50 -24.69 15.15
C VAL A 262 -9.69 -25.62 15.23
N ARG A 263 -10.73 -25.23 15.99
CA ARG A 263 -11.97 -25.99 16.01
C ARG A 263 -12.53 -25.93 14.59
N GLU A 264 -12.38 -27.02 13.86
CA GLU A 264 -13.14 -27.22 12.64
C GLU A 264 -14.61 -27.13 13.04
N ALA A 265 -15.36 -26.25 12.36
CA ALA A 265 -16.80 -26.30 12.53
C ALA A 265 -17.23 -27.74 12.23
N PRO A 266 -18.05 -28.38 13.07
CA PRO A 266 -18.51 -29.74 12.80
C PRO A 266 -19.03 -29.75 11.37
N ARG A 267 -18.40 -30.58 10.52
CA ARG A 267 -18.99 -30.99 9.25
C ARG A 267 -20.21 -31.80 9.65
N THR A 268 -21.33 -31.10 9.75
CA THR A 268 -22.62 -31.75 9.75
C THR A 268 -22.74 -32.38 8.38
N ASP A 269 -22.66 -33.71 8.32
CA ASP A 269 -23.12 -34.53 7.21
C ASP A 269 -24.66 -34.45 7.13
N SER A 270 -25.16 -33.23 6.98
CA SER A 270 -26.52 -32.95 6.57
C SER A 270 -26.54 -32.98 5.05
N ALA A 271 -26.50 -34.19 4.50
CA ALA A 271 -27.20 -34.51 3.28
C ALA A 271 -28.70 -34.26 3.53
N LYS A 272 -29.12 -33.00 3.40
CA LYS A 272 -30.48 -32.56 3.06
C LYS A 272 -30.50 -31.04 2.92
N THR A 273 -30.62 -30.64 1.64
CA THR A 273 -31.37 -29.49 1.19
C THR A 273 -31.04 -28.16 1.88
N ARG A 274 -30.01 -27.49 1.36
CA ARG A 274 -29.87 -26.05 1.50
C ARG A 274 -31.22 -25.38 1.17
N PRO A 275 -31.81 -24.57 2.07
CA PRO A 275 -32.85 -23.65 1.67
C PRO A 275 -32.23 -22.75 0.60
N GLN A 276 -32.79 -22.78 -0.61
CA GLN A 276 -32.49 -21.82 -1.64
C GLN A 276 -32.82 -20.45 -1.05
N ARG A 277 -31.78 -19.79 -0.54
CA ARG A 277 -31.83 -18.38 -0.23
C ARG A 277 -32.20 -17.68 -1.53
N GLN A 278 -33.45 -17.23 -1.61
CA GLN A 278 -33.98 -16.47 -2.74
C GLN A 278 -32.99 -15.34 -3.02
N LYS A 279 -32.22 -15.52 -4.09
CA LYS A 279 -31.43 -14.44 -4.66
C LYS A 279 -32.47 -13.46 -5.17
N SER A 280 -32.59 -12.32 -4.49
CA SER A 280 -33.15 -11.12 -5.07
C SER A 280 -32.61 -10.98 -6.49
N GLY A 281 -33.55 -10.80 -7.43
CA GLY A 281 -33.40 -11.12 -8.85
C GLY A 281 -32.08 -10.69 -9.46
N LYS A 282 -31.21 -11.67 -9.72
CA LYS A 282 -30.28 -11.56 -10.84
C LYS A 282 -30.99 -12.14 -12.04
N SER A 283 -31.49 -11.24 -12.89
CA SER A 283 -31.88 -11.51 -14.27
C SER A 283 -31.04 -12.66 -14.83
N LYS A 284 -31.73 -13.65 -15.43
CA LYS A 284 -31.15 -14.73 -16.25
C LYS A 284 -30.27 -14.09 -17.32
N ARG A 285 -29.01 -13.80 -16.99
CA ARG A 285 -28.01 -13.40 -17.98
C ARG A 285 -27.72 -14.64 -18.81
N ARG A 286 -28.25 -14.62 -20.03
CA ARG A 286 -27.91 -15.46 -21.17
C ARG A 286 -26.44 -15.90 -21.05
N TYR A 287 -26.21 -17.21 -21.05
CA TYR A 287 -24.87 -17.77 -21.10
C TYR A 287 -24.23 -17.23 -22.39
N ASN A 288 -23.23 -16.35 -22.27
CA ASN A 288 -22.52 -15.80 -23.43
C ASN A 288 -21.14 -16.50 -23.53
N PRO A 289 -20.98 -17.48 -24.44
CA PRO A 289 -19.74 -18.22 -24.63
C PRO A 289 -18.56 -17.31 -24.99
N LEU A 290 -18.79 -16.28 -25.80
CA LEU A 290 -17.75 -15.35 -26.24
C LEU A 290 -17.17 -14.57 -25.05
N LEU A 291 -18.02 -13.94 -24.25
CA LEU A 291 -17.57 -13.17 -23.09
C LEU A 291 -16.76 -14.03 -22.11
N ARG A 292 -17.18 -15.29 -21.92
CA ARG A 292 -16.45 -16.25 -21.08
C ARG A 292 -15.06 -16.54 -21.65
N GLU A 293 -14.95 -16.76 -22.95
CA GLU A 293 -13.66 -17.09 -23.54
C GLU A 293 -12.72 -15.88 -23.63
N LEU A 294 -13.24 -14.70 -23.93
CA LEU A 294 -12.45 -13.47 -23.85
C LEU A 294 -11.97 -13.20 -22.41
N GLU A 295 -12.73 -13.56 -21.37
CA GLU A 295 -12.28 -13.48 -19.98
C GLU A 295 -11.17 -14.50 -19.66
N ASN A 296 -11.24 -15.71 -20.23
CA ASN A 296 -10.23 -16.74 -20.07
C ASN A 296 -8.93 -16.35 -20.78
N TYR A 297 -9.02 -15.92 -22.05
CA TYR A 297 -7.90 -15.43 -22.82
C TYR A 297 -7.19 -14.29 -22.10
N ARG A 298 -7.94 -13.30 -21.60
CA ARG A 298 -7.39 -12.21 -20.79
C ARG A 298 -6.59 -12.69 -19.59
N LYS A 299 -7.05 -13.74 -18.89
CA LYS A 299 -6.34 -14.34 -17.75
C LYS A 299 -5.09 -15.09 -18.18
N ARG A 300 -5.14 -15.84 -19.30
CA ARG A 300 -3.99 -16.56 -19.86
C ARG A 300 -2.88 -15.58 -20.25
N GLN A 301 -3.22 -14.53 -21.01
CA GLN A 301 -2.27 -13.49 -21.41
C GLN A 301 -1.70 -12.73 -20.21
N ALA A 302 -2.54 -12.37 -19.23
CA ALA A 302 -2.07 -11.70 -18.02
C ALA A 302 -1.05 -12.54 -17.25
N ARG A 303 -1.28 -13.85 -17.14
CA ARG A 303 -0.32 -14.77 -16.50
C ARG A 303 0.98 -14.89 -17.31
N SER A 304 0.89 -15.08 -18.62
CA SER A 304 2.06 -15.24 -19.50
C SER A 304 2.96 -14.00 -19.50
N LEU A 305 2.37 -12.81 -19.37
CA LEU A 305 3.10 -11.54 -19.41
C LEU A 305 3.47 -10.99 -18.02
N GLY A 306 3.08 -11.67 -16.93
CA GLY A 306 3.24 -11.16 -15.57
C GLY A 306 2.41 -9.91 -15.28
N TRP A 307 1.35 -9.67 -16.05
CA TRP A 307 0.48 -8.50 -15.96
C TRP A 307 -0.76 -8.76 -15.11
N LYS A 308 -1.40 -7.69 -14.63
CA LYS A 308 -2.77 -7.80 -14.08
C LYS A 308 -3.78 -7.89 -15.23
N ALA A 309 -4.87 -8.64 -15.05
CA ALA A 309 -5.85 -8.89 -16.13
C ALA A 309 -6.37 -7.63 -16.84
N TYR A 310 -6.58 -6.53 -16.10
CA TYR A 310 -7.04 -5.26 -16.69
C TYR A 310 -5.99 -4.54 -17.55
N MET A 311 -4.71 -4.92 -17.44
CA MET A 311 -3.60 -4.35 -18.22
C MET A 311 -3.60 -4.89 -19.66
N VAL A 312 -4.00 -6.15 -19.86
CA VAL A 312 -4.21 -6.76 -21.19
C VAL A 312 -5.28 -5.95 -21.94
N TYR A 313 -6.51 -5.92 -21.43
CA TYR A 313 -7.55 -4.95 -21.81
C TYR A 313 -8.61 -4.82 -20.72
N GLN A 314 -9.28 -3.67 -20.68
CA GLN A 314 -10.24 -3.34 -19.63
C GLN A 314 -11.54 -4.14 -19.75
N ARG A 315 -12.32 -4.21 -18.68
CA ARG A 315 -13.63 -4.89 -18.71
C ARG A 315 -14.62 -4.26 -19.70
N ARG A 316 -14.53 -2.95 -19.95
CA ARG A 316 -15.35 -2.28 -20.96
C ARG A 316 -15.07 -2.80 -22.38
N ALA A 317 -13.82 -3.13 -22.68
CA ALA A 317 -13.44 -3.69 -23.97
C ALA A 317 -14.02 -5.10 -24.17
N LEU A 318 -14.04 -5.93 -23.12
CA LEU A 318 -14.70 -7.24 -23.17
C LEU A 318 -16.17 -7.13 -23.58
N LEU A 319 -16.89 -6.21 -22.95
CA LEU A 319 -18.31 -6.01 -23.21
C LEU A 319 -18.54 -5.41 -24.60
N ALA A 320 -17.69 -4.48 -25.02
CA ALA A 320 -17.78 -3.88 -26.35
C ALA A 320 -17.46 -4.89 -27.46
N ILE A 321 -16.49 -5.79 -27.29
CA ILE A 321 -16.22 -6.90 -28.23
C ILE A 321 -17.41 -7.86 -28.26
N ASP A 322 -17.97 -8.17 -27.10
CA ASP A 322 -19.15 -9.04 -26.97
C ASP A 322 -20.38 -8.49 -27.69
N GLU A 323 -20.54 -7.16 -27.66
CA GLU A 323 -21.64 -6.43 -28.29
C GLU A 323 -21.43 -6.21 -29.79
N HIS A 324 -20.22 -5.82 -30.22
CA HIS A 324 -19.96 -5.39 -31.60
C HIS A 324 -19.39 -6.49 -32.50
N GLN A 325 -18.98 -7.64 -31.94
CA GLN A 325 -18.50 -8.82 -32.68
C GLN A 325 -17.53 -8.47 -33.83
N PRO A 326 -16.43 -7.74 -33.58
CA PRO A 326 -15.55 -7.20 -34.62
C PRO A 326 -14.95 -8.31 -35.48
N GLN A 327 -15.00 -8.13 -36.81
CA GLN A 327 -14.51 -9.11 -37.79
C GLN A 327 -13.19 -8.71 -38.45
N SER A 328 -12.71 -7.49 -38.20
CA SER A 328 -11.48 -6.96 -38.77
C SER A 328 -10.64 -6.21 -37.74
N VAL A 329 -9.36 -6.02 -38.07
CA VAL A 329 -8.42 -5.18 -37.29
C VAL A 329 -8.96 -3.74 -37.17
N ASP A 330 -9.55 -3.21 -38.25
CA ASP A 330 -10.15 -1.88 -38.26
C ASP A 330 -11.36 -1.77 -37.31
N ASP A 331 -12.13 -2.84 -37.17
CA ASP A 331 -13.25 -2.87 -36.22
C ASP A 331 -12.76 -2.95 -34.78
N LEU A 332 -11.66 -3.67 -34.51
CA LEU A 332 -11.03 -3.69 -33.19
C LEU A 332 -10.48 -2.32 -32.78
N LEU A 333 -9.99 -1.51 -33.73
CA LEU A 333 -9.52 -0.15 -33.45
C LEU A 333 -10.66 0.79 -33.04
N LYS A 334 -11.89 0.51 -33.46
CA LYS A 334 -13.10 1.25 -33.05
C LYS A 334 -13.58 0.87 -31.65
N ILE A 335 -13.09 -0.24 -31.06
CA ILE A 335 -13.53 -0.71 -29.74
C ILE A 335 -12.98 0.16 -28.60
N PRO A 336 -13.84 0.76 -27.74
CA PRO A 336 -13.41 1.59 -26.63
C PRO A 336 -12.51 0.87 -25.62
N GLY A 337 -11.22 1.23 -25.61
CA GLY A 337 -10.22 0.66 -24.70
C GLY A 337 -9.31 -0.41 -25.30
N LEU A 338 -9.45 -0.70 -26.60
CA LEU A 338 -8.38 -1.25 -27.42
C LEU A 338 -7.75 -0.10 -28.20
N GLY A 339 -6.47 0.18 -27.94
CA GLY A 339 -5.70 1.13 -28.75
C GLY A 339 -4.79 0.38 -29.73
N PRO A 340 -4.13 1.09 -30.67
CA PRO A 340 -3.32 0.47 -31.73
C PRO A 340 -2.33 -0.58 -31.23
N ALA A 341 -1.54 -0.26 -30.20
CA ALA A 341 -0.57 -1.19 -29.60
C ALA A 341 -1.19 -2.45 -28.96
N LYS A 342 -2.48 -2.43 -28.61
CA LYS A 342 -3.19 -3.60 -28.08
C LYS A 342 -3.81 -4.43 -29.19
N VAL A 343 -4.27 -3.77 -30.26
CA VAL A 343 -4.77 -4.45 -31.46
C VAL A 343 -3.61 -5.14 -32.17
N GLU A 344 -2.46 -4.50 -32.30
CA GLU A 344 -1.24 -5.12 -32.83
C GLU A 344 -0.81 -6.35 -32.03
N ARG A 345 -0.95 -6.30 -30.70
CA ARG A 345 -0.44 -7.36 -29.81
C ARG A 345 -1.42 -8.50 -29.54
N PHE A 346 -2.71 -8.22 -29.52
CA PHE A 346 -3.75 -9.18 -29.12
C PHE A 346 -4.89 -9.30 -30.14
N GLY A 347 -4.84 -8.52 -31.22
CA GLY A 347 -5.95 -8.38 -32.16
C GLY A 347 -6.26 -9.69 -32.88
N ASP A 348 -5.26 -10.36 -33.43
CA ASP A 348 -5.45 -11.63 -34.14
C ASP A 348 -6.10 -12.70 -33.26
N ASP A 349 -5.61 -12.85 -32.02
CA ASP A 349 -6.18 -13.78 -31.05
C ASP A 349 -7.63 -13.41 -30.67
N ILE A 350 -7.93 -12.12 -30.54
CA ILE A 350 -9.29 -11.64 -30.23
C ILE A 350 -10.22 -11.91 -31.41
N LEU A 351 -9.80 -11.63 -32.64
CA LEU A 351 -10.56 -11.93 -33.86
C LEU A 351 -10.80 -13.43 -34.01
N ASP A 352 -9.82 -14.25 -33.65
CA ASP A 352 -9.97 -15.71 -33.61
C ASP A 352 -11.01 -16.16 -32.59
N ILE A 353 -11.01 -15.56 -31.39
CA ILE A 353 -12.00 -15.87 -30.36
C ILE A 353 -13.41 -15.42 -30.79
N VAL A 354 -13.52 -14.23 -31.41
CA VAL A 354 -14.79 -13.73 -31.96
C VAL A 354 -15.29 -14.64 -33.08
N ARG A 355 -14.43 -15.08 -34.00
CA ARG A 355 -14.81 -16.01 -35.07
C ARG A 355 -15.28 -17.38 -34.54
N ARG A 356 -14.70 -17.88 -33.44
CA ARG A 356 -15.03 -19.20 -32.89
C ARG A 356 -16.22 -19.21 -31.93
N TYR A 357 -16.45 -18.12 -31.21
CA TYR A 357 -17.44 -18.07 -30.12
C TYR A 357 -18.49 -16.97 -30.31
N GLY A 358 -18.32 -16.09 -31.30
CA GLY A 358 -19.32 -15.13 -31.71
C GLY A 358 -20.56 -15.81 -32.23
N GLN A 359 -21.71 -15.17 -32.01
CA GLN A 359 -22.96 -15.61 -32.60
C GLN A 359 -22.94 -15.16 -34.06
N LEU A 360 -22.67 -16.09 -34.98
CA LEU A 360 -22.99 -15.88 -36.38
C LEU A 360 -24.52 -15.90 -36.48
N GLU A 361 -25.14 -14.73 -36.59
CA GLU A 361 -26.45 -14.59 -37.24
C GLU A 361 -26.23 -14.30 -38.73
#